data_AF-A0A8H4FHK7-F1
#
_entry.id   AF-A0A8H4FHK7-F1
#
_cell.length_a   1.000
_cell.length_b   1.000
_cell.length_c   1.000
_cell.angle_alpha   90.00
_cell.angle_beta   90.00
_cell.angle_gamma   90.00
#
_symmetry.space_group_name_H-M   'P 1'
#
loop_
_entity.id
_entity.type
_entity.pdbx_description
1 polymer ?
#
loop_
_entity_poly.entity_id
_entity_poly.type
_entity_poly.pdbx_seq_one_letter_code
_entity_poly.pdbx_strand_id
1 'polypeptide(L)'
;VIGCIDNTFFESPALMRWHETMHEAGNAIGPSKHVDAIHAAGFVDVTVKRFAWPLKEIGMLHYVNLDSALEGLSLGLFTRALGWTRQEGLDLCAEARMDLKNKKVHAYWNFQVVYARKPGWA
;
A
#
# COMPACT_ATOMS: atom_id res chain seq x y z
N VAL A 1 4.52 -1.13 0.44
CA VAL A 1 5.35 -0.25 1.28
C VAL A 1 5.56 1.06 0.54
N ILE A 2 4.88 2.12 0.98
CA ILE A 2 5.14 3.48 0.52
C ILE A 2 6.60 3.81 0.87
N GLY A 3 7.38 4.21 -0.12
CA GLY A 3 8.75 4.67 0.06
C GLY A 3 8.82 6.19 0.08
N CYS A 4 9.93 6.73 0.57
CA CYS A 4 10.22 8.15 0.54
C CYS A 4 11.71 8.35 0.25
N ILE A 5 12.05 9.25 -0.69
CA ILE A 5 13.45 9.45 -1.11
C ILE A 5 14.15 10.42 -0.16
N ASP A 6 13.40 11.36 0.41
CA ASP A 6 13.91 12.47 1.21
C ASP A 6 13.36 12.49 2.64
N ASN A 7 12.85 11.35 3.13
CA ASN A 7 12.33 11.18 4.49
C ASN A 7 11.13 12.07 4.87
N THR A 8 10.60 12.89 3.96
CA THR A 8 9.44 13.77 4.23
C THR A 8 8.15 13.00 4.56
N PHE A 9 8.06 11.73 4.18
CA PHE A 9 6.95 10.85 4.58
C PHE A 9 6.91 10.60 6.09
N PHE A 10 8.05 10.65 6.77
CA PHE A 10 8.11 10.53 8.24
C PHE A 10 7.58 11.79 8.95
N GLU A 11 7.36 12.89 8.24
CA GLU A 11 6.69 14.10 8.76
C GLU A 11 5.16 14.00 8.70
N SER A 12 4.61 12.84 8.30
CA SER A 12 3.17 12.56 8.19
C SER A 12 2.78 11.39 9.11
N PRO A 13 2.65 11.62 10.43
CA PRO A 13 2.47 10.56 11.41
C PRO A 13 1.16 9.78 11.25
N ALA A 14 0.07 10.43 10.83
CA ALA A 14 -1.21 9.77 10.64
C ALA A 14 -1.22 8.94 9.35
N LEU A 15 -0.60 9.44 8.28
CA LEU A 15 -0.45 8.69 7.03
C LEU A 15 0.49 7.49 7.19
N MET A 16 1.56 7.64 7.98
CA MET A 16 2.44 6.54 8.40
C MET A 16 1.66 5.47 9.16
N ARG A 17 0.92 5.88 10.20
CA ARG A 17 0.09 4.98 11.00
C ARG A 17 -0.93 4.24 10.13
N TRP A 18 -1.63 4.97 9.26
CA TRP A 18 -2.55 4.38 8.30
C TRP A 18 -1.88 3.34 7.41
N HIS A 19 -0.71 3.64 6.86
CA HIS A 19 0.05 2.72 6.01
C HIS A 19 0.48 1.45 6.77
N GLU A 20 0.93 1.57 8.02
CA GLU A 20 1.30 0.44 8.87
C GLU A 20 0.08 -0.42 9.21
N THR A 21 -1.03 0.20 9.61
CA THR A 21 -2.29 -0.50 9.91
C THR A 21 -2.83 -1.24 8.68
N MET A 22 -2.72 -0.65 7.49
CA MET A 22 -3.08 -1.33 6.23
C MET A 22 -2.22 -2.57 5.98
N HIS A 23 -0.92 -2.49 6.25
CA HIS A 23 0.00 -3.63 6.12
C HIS A 23 -0.28 -4.73 7.15
N GLU A 24 -0.55 -4.35 8.40
CA GLU A 24 -0.95 -5.26 9.47
C GLU A 24 -2.24 -6.00 9.12
N ALA A 25 -3.29 -5.25 8.76
CA ALA A 25 -4.59 -5.82 8.36
C ALA A 25 -4.45 -6.75 7.15
N GLY A 26 -3.65 -6.37 6.15
CA GLY A 26 -3.37 -7.21 4.99
C GLY A 26 -2.72 -8.53 5.37
N ASN A 27 -1.68 -8.48 6.22
CA ASN A 27 -0.97 -9.68 6.67
C ASN A 27 -1.84 -10.58 7.56
N ALA A 28 -2.76 -10.02 8.34
CA ALA A 28 -3.71 -10.80 9.15
C ALA A 28 -4.70 -11.59 8.28
N ILE A 29 -5.09 -11.06 7.12
CA ILE A 29 -5.95 -11.78 6.15
C ILE A 29 -5.15 -12.81 5.36
N GLY A 30 -3.93 -12.48 4.97
CA GLY A 30 -3.05 -13.40 4.26
C GLY A 30 -1.67 -12.79 4.05
N PRO A 31 -0.58 -13.54 4.33
CA PRO A 31 0.76 -12.99 4.20
C PRO A 31 1.06 -12.68 2.73
N SER A 32 1.74 -11.57 2.49
CA SER A 32 2.16 -11.12 1.15
C SER A 32 3.28 -11.97 0.51
N LYS A 33 3.22 -13.31 0.65
CA LYS A 33 4.19 -14.28 0.13
C LYS A 33 3.97 -14.61 -1.35
N HIS A 34 3.78 -13.57 -2.17
CA HIS A 34 3.44 -13.74 -3.58
C HIS A 34 4.50 -14.52 -4.36
N VAL A 35 5.78 -14.31 -4.04
CA VAL A 35 6.90 -15.01 -4.70
C VAL A 35 6.96 -16.47 -4.28
N ASP A 36 6.85 -16.76 -2.99
CA ASP A 36 6.84 -18.14 -2.48
C ASP A 36 5.63 -18.92 -3.03
N ALA A 37 4.47 -18.27 -3.13
CA ALA A 37 3.27 -18.87 -3.71
C ALA A 37 3.45 -19.21 -5.20
N ILE A 38 4.13 -18.34 -5.96
CA ILE A 38 4.46 -18.59 -7.38
C ILE A 38 5.41 -19.79 -7.51
N HIS A 39 6.42 -19.88 -6.65
CA HIS A 39 7.31 -21.05 -6.62
C HIS A 39 6.59 -22.33 -6.20
N ALA A 40 5.76 -22.27 -5.16
CA ALA A 40 4.98 -23.41 -4.67
C ALA A 40 3.97 -23.91 -5.73
N ALA A 41 3.46 -23.00 -6.58
CA ALA A 41 2.62 -23.35 -7.73
C ALA A 41 3.40 -23.96 -8.92
N GLY A 42 4.72 -24.10 -8.82
CA GLY A 42 5.57 -24.75 -9.82
C GLY A 42 5.99 -23.87 -11.00
N PHE A 43 5.83 -22.54 -10.91
CA PHE A 43 6.33 -21.64 -11.93
C PHE A 43 7.87 -21.54 -11.90
N VAL A 44 8.46 -21.35 -13.08
CA VAL A 44 9.91 -21.22 -13.30
C VAL A 44 10.27 -19.82 -13.80
N ASP A 45 11.56 -19.48 -13.80
CA ASP A 45 12.08 -18.18 -14.25
C ASP A 45 11.40 -16.97 -13.58
N VAL A 46 11.14 -17.09 -12.27
CA VAL A 46 10.47 -16.04 -11.49
C VAL A 46 11.34 -14.80 -11.44
N THR A 47 10.84 -13.70 -12.01
CA THR A 47 11.50 -12.40 -11.98
C THR A 47 10.71 -11.42 -11.14
N VAL A 48 11.41 -10.74 -10.23
CA VAL A 48 10.87 -9.69 -9.39
C VAL A 48 11.47 -8.36 -9.81
N LYS A 49 10.63 -7.45 -10.32
CA LYS A 49 11.03 -6.06 -10.60
C LYS A 49 10.35 -5.12 -9.63
N ARG A 50 11.13 -4.21 -9.04
CA ARG A 50 10.64 -3.17 -8.15
C ARG A 50 10.67 -1.84 -8.87
N PHE A 51 9.58 -1.10 -8.80
CA PHE A 51 9.44 0.22 -9.41
C PHE A 51 9.08 1.23 -8.33
N ALA A 52 9.84 2.32 -8.27
CA ALA A 52 9.47 3.50 -7.52
C ALA A 52 8.67 4.40 -8.45
N TRP A 53 7.38 4.59 -8.15
CA TRP A 53 6.52 5.47 -8.94
C TRP A 53 6.40 6.83 -8.25
N PRO A 54 7.13 7.86 -8.72
CA PRO A 54 7.19 9.16 -8.04
C PRO A 54 5.84 9.87 -8.10
N LEU A 55 5.39 10.37 -6.96
CA LEU A 55 4.12 11.09 -6.84
C LEU A 55 4.25 12.59 -7.16
N LYS A 56 5.31 13.10 -7.79
CA LYS A 56 5.52 14.57 -7.86
C LYS A 56 4.78 15.25 -9.03
N GLU A 57 4.71 14.63 -10.21
CA GLU A 57 3.93 15.14 -11.35
C GLU A 57 2.51 14.53 -11.41
N ILE A 58 2.33 13.34 -10.82
CA ILE A 58 1.03 12.63 -10.73
C ILE A 58 0.42 12.82 -9.33
N GLY A 59 1.04 13.62 -8.46
CA GLY A 59 0.68 13.76 -7.04
C GLY A 59 -0.72 14.25 -6.79
N MET A 60 -1.22 15.16 -7.63
CA MET A 60 -2.58 15.66 -7.50
C MET A 60 -3.61 14.61 -7.94
N LEU A 61 -3.34 13.86 -9.01
CA LEU A 61 -4.20 12.74 -9.42
C LEU A 61 -4.18 11.61 -8.39
N HIS A 62 -3.00 11.31 -7.82
CA HIS A 62 -2.87 10.33 -6.75
C HIS A 62 -3.51 10.79 -5.45
N TYR A 63 -3.41 12.07 -5.10
CA TYR A 63 -4.11 12.67 -3.96
C TYR A 63 -5.61 12.47 -4.14
N VAL A 64 -6.18 12.86 -5.28
CA VAL A 64 -7.62 12.70 -5.56
C VAL A 64 -8.04 11.23 -5.51
N ASN A 65 -7.24 10.34 -6.08
CA ASN A 65 -7.51 8.90 -6.08
C ASN A 65 -7.48 8.32 -4.66
N LEU A 66 -6.45 8.63 -3.87
CA LEU A 66 -6.31 8.08 -2.53
C LEU A 66 -7.29 8.72 -1.53
N ASP A 67 -7.55 10.02 -1.64
CA ASP A 67 -8.52 10.76 -0.81
C ASP A 67 -9.94 10.18 -0.96
N SER A 68 -10.34 9.90 -2.21
CA SER A 68 -11.64 9.30 -2.52
C SER A 68 -11.70 7.80 -2.17
N ALA A 69 -10.58 7.09 -2.22
CA ALA A 69 -10.52 5.65 -1.94
C ALA A 69 -10.25 5.30 -0.47
N LEU A 70 -9.80 6.26 0.35
CA LEU A 70 -9.22 6.01 1.67
C LEU A 70 -10.13 5.14 2.56
N GLU A 71 -11.38 5.55 2.72
CA GLU A 71 -12.37 4.85 3.55
C GLU A 71 -12.76 3.50 2.93
N GLY A 72 -12.90 3.43 1.60
CA GLY A 72 -13.24 2.21 0.89
C GLY A 72 -12.16 1.12 1.01
N LEU A 73 -10.89 1.53 1.00
CA LEU A 73 -9.75 0.63 1.19
C LEU A 73 -9.61 0.21 2.65
N SER A 74 -9.85 1.12 3.59
CA SER A 74 -9.55 0.93 5.00
C SER A 74 -10.64 0.22 5.79
N LEU A 75 -11.89 0.65 5.69
CA LEU A 75 -12.93 0.20 6.62
C LEU A 75 -13.15 -1.30 6.57
N GLY A 76 -13.14 -1.89 5.36
CA GLY A 76 -13.29 -3.33 5.19
C GLY A 76 -12.14 -4.14 5.79
N LEU A 77 -10.91 -3.63 5.68
CA LEU A 77 -9.73 -4.27 6.25
C LEU A 77 -9.69 -4.10 7.77
N PHE A 78 -9.88 -2.88 8.27
CA PHE A 78 -9.75 -2.59 9.70
C PHE A 78 -10.84 -3.28 10.53
N THR A 79 -12.09 -3.27 10.05
CA THR A 79 -13.19 -3.89 10.80
C THR A 79 -13.14 -5.42 10.78
N ARG A 80 -12.79 -6.03 9.63
CA ARG A 80 -12.83 -7.50 9.48
C ARG A 80 -11.55 -8.19 9.92
N ALA A 81 -10.39 -7.58 9.66
CA ALA A 81 -9.09 -8.18 9.97
C ALA A 81 -8.59 -7.80 11.37
N LEU A 82 -8.80 -6.55 11.79
CA LEU A 82 -8.27 -6.01 13.06
C LEU A 82 -9.34 -5.83 14.13
N GLY A 83 -10.62 -6.05 13.82
CA GLY A 83 -11.72 -5.91 14.77
C GLY A 83 -12.02 -4.46 15.19
N TRP A 84 -11.52 -3.47 14.44
CA TRP A 84 -11.77 -2.07 14.74
C TRP A 84 -13.25 -1.73 14.59
N THR A 85 -13.70 -0.76 15.36
CA THR A 85 -14.99 -0.13 15.12
C THR A 85 -14.94 0.70 13.83
N ARG A 86 -16.10 0.90 13.21
CA ARG A 86 -16.23 1.77 12.04
C ARG A 86 -15.74 3.20 12.35
N GLN A 87 -15.97 3.68 13.56
CA GLN A 87 -15.60 5.04 13.95
C GLN A 87 -14.08 5.21 14.01
N GLU A 88 -13.35 4.29 14.65
CA GLU A 88 -11.89 4.33 14.71
C GLU A 88 -11.24 4.33 13.32
N GLY A 89 -11.80 3.55 12.38
CA GLY A 89 -11.34 3.54 11.00
C GLY A 89 -11.60 4.87 10.27
N LEU A 90 -12.76 5.48 10.49
CA LEU A 90 -13.09 6.80 9.91
C LEU A 90 -12.21 7.91 10.48
N ASP A 91 -11.94 7.88 11.77
CA ASP A 91 -11.11 8.88 12.45
C ASP A 91 -9.68 8.84 11.90
N LEU A 92 -9.07 7.65 11.79
CA LEU A 92 -7.75 7.50 11.18
C LEU A 92 -7.74 7.92 9.71
N CYS A 93 -8.80 7.61 8.95
CA CYS A 93 -8.95 8.08 7.58
C CYS A 93 -9.00 9.62 7.50
N ALA A 94 -9.71 10.29 8.42
CA ALA A 94 -9.77 11.74 8.46
C ALA A 94 -8.41 12.37 8.78
N GLU A 95 -7.66 11.80 9.74
CA GLU A 95 -6.31 12.24 10.08
C GLU A 95 -5.33 12.05 8.92
N ALA A 96 -5.30 10.86 8.31
CA ALA A 96 -4.42 10.56 7.18
C ALA A 96 -4.73 11.44 5.95
N ARG A 97 -6.00 11.82 5.75
CA ARG A 97 -6.41 12.78 4.72
C ARG A 97 -5.82 14.17 4.93
N MET A 98 -5.63 14.61 6.18
CA MET A 98 -4.98 15.88 6.48
C MET A 98 -3.50 15.84 6.09
N ASP A 99 -2.82 14.75 6.43
CA ASP A 99 -1.42 14.53 6.05
C ASP A 99 -1.24 14.44 4.53
N LEU A 100 -2.17 13.80 3.82
CA LEU A 100 -2.14 13.71 2.35
C LEU A 100 -2.21 15.08 1.65
N LYS A 101 -2.82 16.09 2.27
CA LYS A 101 -2.88 17.45 1.73
C LYS A 101 -1.54 18.20 1.84
N ASN A 102 -0.60 17.67 2.63
CA ASN A 102 0.70 18.30 2.82
C ASN A 102 1.59 18.13 1.58
N LYS A 103 1.67 19.18 0.76
CA LYS A 103 2.49 19.22 -0.47
C LYS A 103 4.00 19.10 -0.23
N LYS A 104 4.47 19.13 1.02
CA LYS A 104 5.88 18.94 1.37
C LYS A 104 6.28 17.47 1.41
N VAL A 105 5.31 16.55 1.35
CA VAL A 105 5.54 15.11 1.43
C VAL A 105 5.82 14.54 0.03
N HIS A 106 7.01 13.98 -0.16
CA HIS A 106 7.46 13.34 -1.39
C HIS A 106 7.46 11.81 -1.24
N ALA A 107 6.28 11.25 -1.00
CA ALA A 107 6.09 9.81 -0.99
C ALA A 107 6.13 9.23 -2.42
N TYR A 108 6.46 7.95 -2.54
CA TYR A 108 6.29 7.16 -3.77
C TYR A 108 5.76 5.77 -3.43
N TRP A 109 4.98 5.20 -4.34
CA TRP A 109 4.58 3.81 -4.21
C TRP A 109 5.73 2.91 -4.67
N ASN A 110 6.13 1.95 -3.82
CA ASN A 110 6.91 0.82 -4.28
C ASN A 110 5.95 -0.26 -4.80
N PHE A 111 5.89 -0.41 -6.11
CA PHE A 111 5.20 -1.54 -6.73
C PHE A 111 6.20 -2.64 -7.06
N GLN A 112 5.83 -3.86 -6.72
CA GLN A 112 6.55 -5.06 -7.11
C GLN A 112 5.77 -5.74 -8.22
N VAL A 113 6.39 -5.84 -9.40
CA VAL A 113 5.87 -6.64 -10.51
C VAL A 113 6.59 -7.97 -10.46
N VAL A 114 5.84 -9.05 -10.28
CA VAL A 114 6.35 -10.41 -10.33
C VAL A 114 5.75 -11.10 -11.55
N TYR A 115 6.61 -11.66 -12.38
CA TYR A 115 6.19 -12.50 -13.50
C TYR A 115 7.04 -13.75 -13.54
N ALA A 116 6.45 -14.84 -14.01
CA ALA A 116 7.07 -16.14 -14.07
C ALA A 116 6.52 -16.91 -15.27
N ARG A 117 7.25 -17.94 -15.70
CA ARG A 117 6.87 -18.78 -16.83
C ARG A 117 6.30 -20.10 -16.33
N LYS A 118 5.23 -20.58 -16.96
CA LYS A 118 4.70 -21.91 -16.69
C LYS A 118 5.63 -22.98 -17.31
N PRO A 119 5.98 -24.05 -16.57
CA PRO A 119 6.78 -25.14 -17.15
C PRO A 119 6.09 -25.74 -18.38
N GLY A 120 6.84 -25.98 -19.45
CA GLY A 120 6.34 -26.58 -20.69
C GLY A 120 5.70 -25.61 -21.69
N TRP A 121 5.63 -24.32 -21.38
CA TRP A 121 5.34 -23.29 -22.38
C TRP A 121 6.66 -22.84 -23.03
N ALA A 122 6.71 -22.97 -24.36
CA ALA A 122 7.81 -22.56 -25.23
C ALA A 122 7.70 -21.06 -25.55
#